data_AF-A0A2I0PP18-F1
#
_entry.id   AF-A0A2I0PP18-F1
#
_cell.length_a   1.000
_cell.length_b   1.000
_cell.length_c   1.000
_cell.angle_alpha   90.00
_cell.angle_beta   90.00
_cell.angle_gamma   90.00
#
_symmetry.space_group_name_H-M   'P 1'
#
loop_
_entity.id
_entity.type
_entity.pdbx_description
1 polymer ?
#
loop_
_entity_poly.entity_id
_entity_poly.type
_entity_poly.pdbx_seq_one_letter_code
_entity_poly.pdbx_strand_id
1 'polypeptide(L)'
;MSIKKEQIGRHCPYCDAMVTYDEYFCRACHKRIFDQNQLDAPSTLAPETYVVGLRRVYFSALLSIIGVGLAQFYNGDTLKGVAFFGAFLLVAFGGIGGSQYHALLYFGIWIAATCEGIYSAWEINQYKKPYAGKSLLIWAELGFLALIVVLHFVTGIPDVVYLGKFFPLMDLWMVL
;
A
#
# COMPACT_ATOMS: atom_id res chain seq x y z
N MET A 1 6.44 50.73 -15.54
CA MET A 1 5.02 50.34 -15.50
C MET A 1 4.92 48.87 -15.85
N SER A 2 4.63 47.99 -14.88
CA SER A 2 4.44 46.56 -15.13
C SER A 2 3.04 46.37 -15.72
N ILE A 3 2.97 45.88 -16.95
CA ILE A 3 1.72 45.51 -17.61
C ILE A 3 1.16 44.31 -16.82
N LYS A 4 0.14 44.54 -15.99
CA LYS A 4 -0.68 43.47 -15.41
C LYS A 4 -1.33 42.75 -16.59
N LYS A 5 -0.73 41.64 -17.04
CA LYS A 5 -1.39 40.71 -17.95
C LYS A 5 -2.65 40.23 -17.23
N GLU A 6 -3.81 40.55 -17.79
CA GLU A 6 -5.08 39.97 -17.39
C GLU A 6 -4.91 38.45 -17.36
N GLN A 7 -5.09 37.85 -16.18
CA GLN A 7 -5.09 36.41 -16.01
C GLN A 7 -6.38 35.87 -16.60
N ILE A 8 -6.42 35.76 -17.93
CA ILE A 8 -7.51 35.11 -18.64
C ILE A 8 -7.49 33.64 -18.22
N GLY A 9 -8.48 33.23 -17.42
CA GLY A 9 -8.66 31.84 -17.02
C GLY A 9 -8.97 30.98 -18.25
N ARG A 10 -8.25 29.87 -18.41
CA ARG A 10 -8.47 28.90 -19.50
C ARG A 10 -9.16 27.65 -18.98
N HIS A 11 -9.83 26.91 -19.85
CA HIS A 11 -10.55 25.72 -19.44
C HIS A 11 -9.61 24.52 -19.32
N CYS A 12 -9.75 23.78 -18.22
CA CYS A 12 -9.04 22.53 -18.03
C CYS A 12 -9.50 21.51 -19.07
N PRO A 13 -8.60 20.92 -19.88
CA PRO A 13 -8.99 19.98 -20.94
C PRO A 13 -9.63 18.68 -20.41
N TYR A 14 -9.54 18.42 -19.10
CA TYR A 14 -10.05 17.20 -18.47
C TYR A 14 -11.41 17.33 -17.78
N CYS A 15 -11.74 18.51 -17.28
CA CYS A 15 -12.95 18.72 -16.46
C CYS A 15 -13.67 20.04 -16.76
N ASP A 16 -13.16 20.80 -17.73
CA ASP A 16 -13.70 22.08 -18.16
C ASP A 16 -13.75 23.18 -17.09
N ALA A 17 -13.18 22.94 -15.91
CA ALA A 17 -13.04 23.94 -14.86
C ALA A 17 -12.04 25.03 -15.27
N MET A 18 -12.31 26.27 -14.90
CA MET A 18 -11.44 27.41 -15.19
C MET A 18 -10.16 27.35 -14.34
N VAL A 19 -8.99 27.44 -14.99
CA VAL A 19 -7.66 27.39 -14.37
C VAL A 19 -6.89 28.66 -14.74
N THR A 20 -6.19 29.25 -13.77
CA THR A 20 -5.33 30.43 -14.00
C THR A 20 -4.01 30.02 -14.67
N TYR A 21 -3.49 30.87 -15.56
CA TYR A 21 -2.36 30.59 -16.47
C TYR A 21 -1.08 30.07 -15.78
N ASP A 22 -0.90 30.41 -14.52
CA ASP A 22 0.26 30.09 -13.70
C ASP A 22 0.14 28.72 -13.00
N GLU A 23 -1.02 28.06 -13.07
CA GLU A 23 -1.25 26.78 -12.41
C GLU A 23 -1.04 25.61 -13.37
N TYR A 24 0.07 24.87 -13.20
CA TYR A 24 0.28 23.56 -13.82
C TYR A 24 -0.63 22.47 -13.23
N PHE A 25 -1.60 22.84 -12.40
CA PHE A 25 -2.40 21.93 -11.61
C PHE A 25 -3.85 22.44 -11.55
N CYS A 26 -4.79 21.65 -12.07
CA CYS A 26 -6.20 21.96 -11.94
C CYS A 26 -6.69 21.57 -10.54
N ARG A 27 -7.18 22.54 -9.76
CA ARG A 27 -7.69 22.29 -8.39
C ARG A 27 -9.01 21.52 -8.36
N ALA A 28 -9.78 21.53 -9.44
CA ALA A 28 -11.07 20.85 -9.51
C ALA A 28 -10.93 19.34 -9.78
N CYS A 29 -10.08 18.95 -10.73
CA CYS A 29 -9.84 17.55 -11.07
C CYS A 29 -8.52 16.98 -10.53
N HIS A 30 -7.74 17.80 -9.81
CA HIS A 30 -6.42 17.47 -9.26
C HIS A 30 -5.42 16.93 -10.30
N LYS A 31 -5.60 17.30 -11.58
CA LYS A 31 -4.73 16.88 -12.68
C LYS A 31 -3.67 17.95 -13.00
N ARG A 32 -2.48 17.48 -13.35
CA ARG A 32 -1.30 18.25 -13.72
C ARG A 32 -1.36 18.43 -15.23
N ILE A 33 -1.21 19.67 -15.65
CA ILE A 33 -1.21 20.05 -17.05
C ILE A 33 0.26 20.08 -17.48
N PHE A 34 0.65 19.15 -18.35
CA PHE A 34 2.05 18.99 -18.80
C PHE A 34 2.41 19.98 -19.92
N ASP A 35 1.43 20.43 -20.68
CA ASP A 35 1.61 21.36 -21.79
C ASP A 35 0.55 22.47 -21.69
N GLN A 36 1.01 23.69 -21.41
CA GLN A 36 0.13 24.86 -21.33
C GLN A 36 -0.47 25.23 -22.68
N ASN A 37 0.12 24.78 -23.79
CA ASN A 37 -0.44 25.01 -25.13
C ASN A 37 -1.63 24.09 -25.44
N GLN A 38 -1.90 23.08 -24.59
CA GLN A 38 -3.06 22.19 -24.71
C GLN A 38 -4.25 22.63 -23.84
N LEU A 39 -4.12 23.72 -23.08
CA LEU A 39 -5.27 24.41 -22.51
C LEU A 39 -6.15 24.86 -23.68
N ASP A 40 -7.43 24.46 -23.66
CA ASP A 40 -8.45 24.62 -24.71
C ASP A 40 -8.51 23.52 -25.80
N ALA A 41 -7.65 22.49 -25.78
CA ALA A 41 -7.75 21.35 -26.70
C ALA A 41 -8.51 20.17 -26.04
N PRO A 42 -9.56 19.59 -26.67
CA PRO A 42 -10.22 18.40 -26.14
C PRO A 42 -9.22 17.23 -26.13
N SER A 43 -8.85 16.73 -24.95
CA SER A 43 -7.92 15.60 -24.86
C SER A 43 -8.63 14.32 -25.30
N THR A 44 -8.14 13.70 -26.38
CA THR A 44 -8.63 12.40 -26.87
C THR A 44 -8.14 11.21 -26.03
N LEU A 45 -7.19 11.45 -25.13
CA LEU A 45 -6.68 10.45 -24.20
C LEU A 45 -7.65 10.31 -23.03
N ALA A 46 -8.17 9.09 -22.84
CA ALA A 46 -8.93 8.75 -21.66
C ALA A 46 -8.10 9.15 -20.42
N PRO A 47 -8.67 9.95 -19.50
CA PRO A 47 -7.91 10.49 -18.38
C PRO A 47 -7.43 9.34 -17.50
N GLU A 48 -6.14 9.04 -17.50
CA GLU A 48 -5.54 8.22 -16.45
C GLU A 48 -5.71 8.98 -15.13
N THR A 49 -6.67 8.57 -14.33
CA THR A 49 -6.93 9.12 -13.00
C THR A 49 -5.87 8.57 -12.06
N TYR A 50 -4.75 9.28 -11.94
CA TYR A 50 -3.85 9.03 -10.82
C TYR A 50 -4.52 9.60 -9.57
N VAL A 51 -5.08 8.72 -8.74
CA VAL A 51 -5.54 9.11 -7.42
C VAL A 51 -4.29 9.36 -6.58
N VAL A 52 -3.94 10.64 -6.33
CA VAL A 52 -2.82 11.03 -5.47
C VAL A 52 -3.20 10.79 -4.00
N GLY A 53 -3.30 9.52 -3.62
CA GLY A 53 -3.44 9.14 -2.23
C GLY A 53 -2.06 9.03 -1.60
N LEU A 54 -1.55 10.12 -1.01
CA LEU A 54 -0.35 10.08 -0.16
C LEU A 54 -0.51 8.95 0.88
N ARG A 55 0.36 7.94 0.81
CA ARG A 55 0.36 6.82 1.73
C ARG A 55 1.04 7.26 3.00
N ARG A 56 0.44 6.99 4.16
CA ARG A 56 1.16 7.24 5.41
C ARG A 56 2.08 6.05 5.64
N VAL A 57 3.39 6.27 5.55
CA VAL A 57 4.42 5.24 5.74
C VAL A 57 4.24 4.51 7.07
N TYR A 58 3.82 5.24 8.11
CA TYR A 58 3.47 4.67 9.42
C TYR A 58 2.39 3.57 9.34
N PHE A 59 1.35 3.72 8.51
CA PHE A 59 0.34 2.66 8.36
C PHE A 59 0.93 1.42 7.70
N SER A 60 1.84 1.57 6.74
CA SER A 60 2.54 0.44 6.15
C SER A 60 3.38 -0.30 7.21
N ALA A 61 4.08 0.44 8.08
CA ALA A 61 4.86 -0.16 9.16
C ALA A 61 3.97 -0.89 10.17
N LEU A 62 2.87 -0.27 10.61
CA LEU A 62 1.92 -0.88 11.55
C LEU A 62 1.31 -2.17 10.99
N LEU A 63 0.89 -2.15 9.72
CA LEU A 63 0.32 -3.31 9.06
C LEU A 63 1.32 -4.47 8.92
N SER A 64 2.59 -4.18 8.63
CA SER A 64 3.65 -5.20 8.61
C SER A 64 3.90 -5.87 9.97
N ILE A 65 3.64 -5.15 11.07
CA ILE A 65 3.73 -5.70 12.43
C ILE A 65 2.54 -6.62 12.70
N ILE A 66 1.34 -6.25 12.26
CA ILE A 66 0.11 -7.02 12.46
C ILE A 66 0.15 -8.34 11.67
N GLY A 67 0.68 -8.34 10.45
CA GLY A 67 0.68 -9.52 9.59
C GLY A 67 1.57 -9.38 8.36
N VAL A 68 1.96 -10.51 7.80
CA VAL A 68 2.84 -10.57 6.61
C VAL A 68 2.02 -10.42 5.34
N GLY A 69 2.26 -9.37 4.55
CA GLY A 69 1.56 -9.12 3.29
C GLY A 69 0.56 -7.95 3.36
N LEU A 70 0.07 -7.61 4.55
CA LEU A 70 -0.87 -6.50 4.77
C LEU A 70 -0.35 -5.15 4.24
N ALA A 71 0.94 -4.86 4.44
CA ALA A 71 1.57 -3.64 3.96
C ALA A 71 1.57 -3.55 2.42
N GLN A 72 1.87 -4.66 1.74
CA GLN A 72 1.82 -4.75 0.28
C GLN A 72 0.39 -4.53 -0.23
N PHE A 73 -0.60 -5.14 0.41
CA PHE A 73 -2.01 -4.94 0.05
C PHE A 73 -2.47 -3.49 0.26
N TYR A 74 -1.99 -2.83 1.32
CA TYR A 74 -2.23 -1.41 1.56
C TYR A 74 -1.62 -0.51 0.47
N ASN A 75 -0.41 -0.87 0.01
CA ASN A 75 0.33 -0.18 -1.04
C ASN A 75 -0.14 -0.54 -2.46
N GLY A 76 -1.10 -1.46 -2.61
CA GLY A 76 -1.63 -1.87 -3.90
C GLY A 76 -0.80 -2.90 -4.65
N ASP A 77 0.29 -3.41 -4.05
CA ASP A 77 1.16 -4.44 -4.60
C ASP A 77 0.62 -5.83 -4.34
N THR A 78 -0.56 -6.13 -4.90
CA THR A 78 -1.30 -7.37 -4.59
C THR A 78 -0.48 -8.63 -4.84
N LEU A 79 0.25 -8.70 -5.96
CA LEU A 79 1.05 -9.88 -6.28
C LEU A 79 2.19 -10.11 -5.28
N LYS A 80 2.85 -9.03 -4.81
CA LYS A 80 3.89 -9.14 -3.79
C LYS A 80 3.32 -9.55 -2.45
N GLY A 81 2.17 -8.99 -2.07
CA GLY A 81 1.47 -9.36 -0.85
C GLY A 81 1.11 -10.84 -0.83
N VAL A 82 0.53 -11.36 -1.91
CA VAL A 82 0.24 -12.80 -2.05
C VAL A 82 1.52 -13.65 -2.00
N ALA A 83 2.59 -13.22 -2.66
CA ALA A 83 3.86 -13.95 -2.65
C ALA A 83 4.48 -14.02 -1.24
N PHE A 84 4.56 -12.89 -0.53
CA PHE A 84 5.09 -12.85 0.85
C PHE A 84 4.22 -13.64 1.81
N PHE A 85 2.90 -13.43 1.78
CA PHE A 85 1.96 -14.14 2.65
C PHE A 85 1.98 -15.65 2.39
N GLY A 86 1.97 -16.08 1.12
CA GLY A 86 2.05 -17.48 0.75
C GLY A 86 3.38 -18.15 1.16
N ALA A 87 4.51 -17.48 0.90
CA ALA A 87 5.82 -17.97 1.33
C ALA A 87 5.91 -18.09 2.85
N PHE A 88 5.36 -17.10 3.58
CA PHE A 88 5.30 -17.12 5.02
C PHE A 88 4.44 -18.27 5.55
N LEU A 89 3.24 -18.49 5.02
CA LEU A 89 2.38 -19.62 5.41
C LEU A 89 3.05 -20.97 5.17
N LEU A 90 3.76 -21.14 4.05
CA LEU A 90 4.51 -22.37 3.75
C LEU A 90 5.58 -22.66 4.82
N VAL A 91 6.28 -21.64 5.30
CA VAL A 91 7.27 -21.79 6.37
C VAL A 91 6.58 -22.00 7.72
N ALA A 92 5.59 -21.18 8.07
CA ALA A 92 4.89 -21.21 9.35
C ALA A 92 4.19 -22.56 9.64
N PHE A 93 3.61 -23.18 8.60
CA PHE A 93 2.89 -24.46 8.72
C PHE A 93 3.71 -25.67 8.32
N GLY A 94 5.01 -25.49 8.10
CA GLY A 94 5.93 -26.61 7.95
C GLY A 94 5.93 -27.27 6.57
N GLY A 95 5.42 -26.60 5.53
CA GLY A 95 5.64 -27.03 4.13
C GLY A 95 7.13 -27.05 3.75
N ILE A 96 7.97 -26.32 4.48
CA ILE A 96 9.45 -26.31 4.40
C ILE A 96 10.07 -26.78 5.76
N GLY A 97 9.21 -27.31 6.65
CA GLY A 97 9.38 -27.46 8.11
C GLY A 97 10.21 -28.63 8.61
N GLY A 98 11.25 -29.03 7.88
CA GLY A 98 12.31 -29.90 8.39
C GLY A 98 13.69 -29.26 8.35
N SER A 99 13.80 -28.03 7.83
CA SER A 99 15.09 -27.38 7.66
C SER A 99 15.60 -26.81 8.99
N GLN A 100 16.89 -27.01 9.26
CA GLN A 100 17.66 -26.33 10.31
C GLN A 100 17.59 -24.79 10.24
N TYR A 101 16.98 -24.24 9.19
CA TYR A 101 16.85 -22.82 8.92
C TYR A 101 15.41 -22.29 9.12
N HIS A 102 14.50 -23.07 9.73
CA HIS A 102 13.10 -22.68 9.88
C HIS A 102 12.92 -21.28 10.51
N ALA A 103 13.53 -21.03 11.67
CA ALA A 103 13.45 -19.73 12.34
C ALA A 103 14.04 -18.59 11.49
N LEU A 104 15.17 -18.84 10.81
CA LEU A 104 15.80 -17.86 9.92
C LEU A 104 14.89 -17.50 8.74
N LEU A 105 14.26 -18.50 8.12
CA LEU A 105 13.31 -18.29 7.03
C LEU A 105 12.03 -17.59 7.51
N TYR A 106 11.52 -17.99 8.66
CA TYR A 106 10.31 -17.43 9.26
C TYR A 106 10.45 -15.94 9.54
N PHE A 107 11.45 -15.56 10.35
CA PHE A 107 11.71 -14.15 10.66
C PHE A 107 12.31 -13.40 9.46
N GLY A 108 13.10 -14.06 8.62
CA GLY A 108 13.69 -13.46 7.42
C GLY A 108 12.63 -13.00 6.41
N ILE A 109 11.61 -13.83 6.14
CA ILE A 109 10.50 -13.47 5.27
C ILE A 109 9.69 -12.31 5.86
N TRP A 110 9.41 -12.34 7.17
CA TRP A 110 8.67 -11.26 7.83
C TRP A 110 9.42 -9.92 7.77
N ILE A 111 10.72 -9.91 8.08
CA ILE A 111 11.55 -8.69 7.99
C ILE A 111 11.63 -8.20 6.54
N ALA A 112 11.84 -9.09 5.57
CA ALA A 112 11.88 -8.74 4.16
C ALA A 112 10.57 -8.11 3.68
N ALA A 113 9.42 -8.72 4.03
CA ALA A 113 8.10 -8.17 3.73
C ALA A 113 7.88 -6.81 4.41
N THR A 114 8.35 -6.65 5.65
CA THR A 114 8.25 -5.38 6.38
C THR A 114 9.01 -4.25 5.69
N CYS A 115 10.29 -4.50 5.37
CA CYS A 115 11.15 -3.55 4.68
C CYS A 115 10.59 -3.21 3.29
N GLU A 116 10.15 -4.20 2.53
CA GLU A 116 9.57 -3.99 1.19
C GLU A 116 8.30 -3.16 1.26
N GLY A 117 7.41 -3.42 2.22
CA GLY A 117 6.19 -2.64 2.41
C GLY A 117 6.48 -1.17 2.74
N ILE A 118 7.39 -0.90 3.67
CA ILE A 118 7.79 0.46 4.03
C ILE A 118 8.44 1.17 2.84
N TYR A 119 9.34 0.48 2.14
CA TYR A 119 10.03 1.01 0.96
C TYR A 119 9.05 1.35 -0.16
N SER A 120 8.09 0.46 -0.46
CA SER A 120 7.07 0.68 -1.47
C SER A 120 6.18 1.89 -1.13
N ALA A 121 5.79 2.05 0.14
CA ALA A 121 5.04 3.22 0.58
C ALA A 121 5.83 4.53 0.38
N TRP A 122 7.14 4.50 0.63
CA TRP A 122 8.02 5.65 0.38
C TRP A 122 8.16 5.97 -1.11
N GLU A 123 8.35 4.97 -1.98
CA GLU A 123 8.43 5.17 -3.43
C GLU A 123 7.15 5.77 -4.01
N ILE A 124 5.98 5.32 -3.55
CA ILE A 124 4.68 5.87 -3.93
C ILE A 124 4.59 7.36 -3.54
N ASN A 125 5.04 7.72 -2.34
CA ASN A 125 5.04 9.11 -1.87
C ASN A 125 6.04 10.01 -2.63
N GLN A 126 7.13 9.42 -3.15
CA GLN A 126 8.12 10.10 -3.98
C GLN A 126 7.73 10.12 -5.48
N TYR A 127 6.54 9.66 -5.83
CA TYR A 127 6.07 9.57 -7.22
C TYR A 127 6.96 8.72 -8.15
N LYS A 128 7.76 7.82 -7.57
CA LYS A 128 8.63 6.91 -8.34
C LYS A 128 7.87 5.70 -8.87
N LYS A 129 6.68 5.43 -8.32
CA LYS A 129 5.89 4.25 -8.59
C LYS A 129 4.40 4.60 -8.68
N PRO A 130 3.67 4.10 -9.69
CA PRO A 130 2.22 4.30 -9.79
C PRO A 130 1.47 3.51 -8.72
N TYR A 131 0.35 4.06 -8.26
CA TYR A 131 -0.49 3.44 -7.24
C TYR A 131 -1.79 2.91 -7.85
N ALA A 132 -1.98 1.59 -7.80
CA ALA A 132 -3.11 0.90 -8.42
C ALA A 132 -4.40 0.86 -7.57
N GLY A 133 -4.39 1.45 -6.36
CA GLY A 133 -5.51 1.34 -5.41
C GLY A 133 -5.26 0.31 -4.30
N LYS A 134 -6.12 0.30 -3.26
CA LYS A 134 -5.98 -0.63 -2.14
C LYS A 134 -6.48 -1.99 -2.61
N SER A 135 -5.73 -3.05 -2.34
CA SER A 135 -6.21 -4.40 -2.66
C SER A 135 -7.36 -4.79 -1.74
N LEU A 136 -8.40 -5.45 -2.26
CA LEU A 136 -9.46 -6.03 -1.42
C LEU A 136 -8.93 -7.12 -0.48
N LEU A 137 -7.79 -7.74 -0.83
CA LEU A 137 -7.14 -8.76 0.01
C LEU A 137 -6.70 -8.23 1.37
N ILE A 138 -6.50 -6.91 1.53
CA ILE A 138 -6.21 -6.33 2.85
C ILE A 138 -7.33 -6.63 3.85
N TRP A 139 -8.59 -6.53 3.41
CA TRP A 139 -9.75 -6.75 4.28
C TRP A 139 -9.97 -8.23 4.54
N ALA A 140 -9.71 -9.07 3.54
CA ALA A 140 -9.80 -10.52 3.70
C ALA A 140 -8.76 -11.02 4.73
N GLU A 141 -7.51 -10.57 4.62
CA GLU A 141 -6.45 -10.96 5.55
C GLU A 141 -6.70 -10.41 6.96
N LEU A 142 -7.07 -9.13 7.10
CA LEU A 142 -7.43 -8.55 8.40
C LEU A 142 -8.62 -9.28 9.05
N GLY A 143 -9.65 -9.59 8.27
CA GLY A 143 -10.81 -10.34 8.76
C GLY A 143 -10.43 -11.75 9.23
N PHE A 144 -9.56 -12.42 8.48
CA PHE A 144 -9.03 -13.74 8.84
C PHE A 144 -8.19 -13.70 10.13
N LEU A 145 -7.26 -12.76 10.25
CA LEU A 145 -6.43 -12.60 11.46
C LEU A 145 -7.29 -12.21 12.67
N ALA A 146 -8.26 -11.31 12.50
CA ALA A 146 -9.19 -10.91 13.56
C ALA A 146 -10.05 -12.10 14.02
N LEU A 147 -10.54 -12.93 13.10
CA LEU A 147 -11.30 -14.13 13.43
C LEU A 147 -10.48 -15.09 14.30
N ILE A 148 -9.21 -15.32 13.96
CA ILE A 148 -8.31 -16.19 14.74
C ILE A 148 -8.13 -15.65 16.17
N VAL A 149 -7.89 -14.34 16.30
CA VAL A 149 -7.71 -13.69 17.61
C VAL A 149 -8.99 -13.78 18.44
N VAL A 150 -10.15 -13.49 17.83
CA VAL A 150 -11.45 -13.60 18.51
C VAL A 150 -11.72 -15.04 18.95
N LEU A 151 -11.42 -16.02 18.09
CA LEU A 151 -11.59 -17.43 18.43
C LEU A 151 -10.75 -17.82 19.65
N HIS A 152 -9.49 -17.36 19.70
CA HIS A 152 -8.62 -17.56 20.87
C HIS A 152 -9.23 -16.96 22.14
N PHE A 153 -9.71 -15.71 22.09
CA PHE A 153 -10.30 -15.08 23.27
C PHE A 153 -11.61 -15.74 23.74
N VAL A 154 -12.42 -16.26 22.82
CA VAL A 154 -13.72 -16.88 23.15
C VAL A 154 -13.57 -18.32 23.61
N THR A 155 -12.66 -19.09 23.01
CA THR A 155 -12.60 -20.55 23.19
C THR A 155 -11.30 -21.04 23.84
N GLY A 156 -10.27 -20.20 23.92
CA GLY A 156 -8.90 -20.60 24.26
C GLY A 156 -8.15 -21.29 23.10
N ILE A 157 -8.79 -21.48 21.95
CA ILE A 157 -8.24 -22.15 20.77
C ILE A 157 -8.20 -21.14 19.60
N PRO A 158 -7.13 -21.06 18.79
CA PRO A 158 -5.87 -21.77 18.96
C PRO A 158 -5.06 -21.27 20.16
N ASP A 159 -4.15 -22.08 20.69
CA ASP A 159 -3.27 -21.65 21.80
C ASP A 159 -2.27 -20.55 21.37
N VAL A 160 -1.56 -19.98 22.34
CA VAL A 160 -0.61 -18.86 22.09
C VAL A 160 0.54 -19.30 21.18
N VAL A 161 0.98 -20.56 21.28
CA VAL A 161 2.04 -21.12 20.42
C VAL A 161 1.58 -21.16 18.96
N TYR A 162 0.34 -21.58 18.71
CA TYR A 162 -0.24 -21.62 17.39
C TYR A 162 -0.56 -20.22 16.85
N LEU A 163 -0.96 -19.27 17.71
CA LEU A 163 -1.06 -17.85 17.33
C LEU A 163 0.29 -17.32 16.84
N GLY A 164 1.40 -17.75 17.47
CA GLY A 164 2.75 -17.43 17.05
C GLY A 164 3.01 -17.70 15.57
N LYS A 165 2.36 -18.70 14.96
CA LYS A 165 2.51 -19.02 13.51
C LYS A 165 1.91 -17.99 12.56
N PHE A 166 0.97 -17.16 13.03
CA PHE A 166 0.36 -16.09 12.24
C PHE A 166 0.93 -14.72 12.58
N PHE A 167 1.39 -14.54 13.82
CA PHE A 167 1.86 -13.27 14.35
C PHE A 167 3.34 -13.37 14.74
N PRO A 168 4.27 -13.03 13.83
CA PRO A 168 5.72 -13.13 14.08
C PRO A 168 6.18 -12.38 15.33
N LEU A 169 5.54 -11.25 15.65
CA LEU A 169 5.84 -10.50 16.86
C LEU A 169 5.48 -11.27 18.14
N MET A 170 4.37 -12.03 18.14
CA MET A 170 4.02 -12.88 19.28
C MET A 170 5.00 -14.04 19.43
N ASP A 171 5.40 -14.65 18.32
CA ASP A 171 6.41 -15.72 18.34
C ASP A 171 7.77 -15.23 18.85
N LEU A 172 8.19 -14.05 18.39
CA LEU A 172 9.42 -13.40 18.87
C LEU A 172 9.36 -13.15 20.38
N TRP A 173 8.21 -12.69 20.91
CA TRP A 173 8.03 -12.47 22.34
C TRP A 173 8.12 -13.76 23.17
N MET A 174 7.69 -14.90 22.62
CA MET A 174 7.78 -16.19 23.31
C MET A 174 9.20 -16.78 23.34
N VAL A 175 10.06 -16.35 22.41
CA VAL A 175 11.44 -16.84 22.28
C VAL A 175 12.45 -16.02 23.09
N LEU A 176 12.12 -14.77 23.42
CA LEU A 176 12.93 -13.86 24.25
C LEU A 176 12.73 -14.10 25.75
#